data_AF-A0A7Y3B9W9-F1
#
_entry.id   AF-A0A7Y3B9W9-F1
#
_cell.length_a   1.000
_cell.length_b   1.000
_cell.length_c   1.000
_cell.angle_alpha   90.00
_cell.angle_beta   90.00
_cell.angle_gamma   90.00
#
_symmetry.space_group_name_H-M   'P 1'
#
loop_
_entity.id
_entity.type
_entity.pdbx_description
1 polymer ?
#
loop_
_entity_poly.entity_id
_entity_poly.type
_entity_poly.pdbx_seq_one_letter_code
_entity_poly.pdbx_strand_id
1 'polypeptide(L)' 'MENIHPIFDRLLTRKDKESFLSQKAKTIWFTGLSGSGKSTIAQGLEKLLFDKGFLIHV' A
#
# COMPACT_ATOMS: atom_id res chain seq x y z
N MET A 1 0.52 24.39 16.64
CA MET A 1 -0.81 23.75 16.51
C MET A 1 -1.85 24.66 15.88
N GLU A 2 -1.70 25.99 15.89
CA GLU A 2 -2.65 26.93 15.26
C GLU A 2 -2.87 26.73 13.75
N ASN A 3 -1.92 26.11 13.02
CA ASN A 3 -2.01 25.91 11.57
C ASN A 3 -2.30 24.46 11.13
N ILE A 4 -2.57 23.56 12.09
CA ILE A 4 -2.90 22.16 11.75
C ILE A 4 -4.40 21.99 11.90
N HIS A 5 -5.09 21.88 10.77
CA HIS A 5 -6.53 21.65 10.71
C HIS A 5 -6.78 20.23 10.17
N PRO A 6 -6.84 19.21 11.03
CA PRO A 6 -7.08 17.84 10.60
C PRO A 6 -8.48 17.71 10.01
N ILE A 7 -8.61 16.94 8.94
CA ILE A 7 -9.88 16.66 8.25
C ILE A 7 -10.28 15.18 8.38
N PHE A 8 -9.78 14.48 9.40
CA PHE A 8 -9.98 13.03 9.54
C PHE A 8 -11.47 12.64 9.61
N ASP A 9 -12.31 13.53 10.10
CA ASP A 9 -13.78 13.43 10.14
C ASP A 9 -14.42 13.41 8.74
N ARG A 10 -13.75 13.98 7.74
CA ARG A 10 -14.23 14.08 6.34
C ARG A 10 -13.61 13.04 5.42
N LEU A 11 -12.65 12.26 5.91
CA LEU A 11 -11.92 11.26 5.12
C LEU A 11 -12.45 9.86 5.38
N LEU A 12 -12.50 9.04 4.33
CA LEU A 12 -12.72 7.60 4.48
C LEU A 12 -11.63 6.98 5.37
N THR A 13 -12.06 6.22 6.36
CA THR A 13 -11.15 5.53 7.26
C THR A 13 -10.46 4.38 6.54
N ARG A 14 -9.38 3.87 7.15
CA ARG A 14 -8.74 2.63 6.70
C ARG A 14 -9.73 1.47 6.65
N LYS A 15 -10.60 1.35 7.67
CA LYS A 15 -11.58 0.27 7.77
C LYS A 15 -12.58 0.33 6.62
N ASP A 16 -13.04 1.52 6.25
CA ASP A 16 -13.97 1.71 5.13
C ASP A 16 -13.35 1.22 3.81
N LYS A 17 -12.09 1.60 3.56
CA LYS A 17 -11.35 1.19 2.36
C LYS A 17 -11.09 -0.32 2.33
N GLU A 18 -10.65 -0.89 3.45
CA GLU A 18 -10.40 -2.33 3.57
C GLU A 18 -11.68 -3.16 3.41
N SER A 19 -12.81 -2.66 3.94
CA SER A 19 -14.12 -3.28 3.76
C SER A 19 -14.60 -3.18 2.30
N PHE A 20 -14.44 -2.01 1.66
CA PHE A 20 -14.83 -1.82 0.26
C PHE A 20 -14.05 -2.74 -0.69
N LEU A 21 -12.75 -2.89 -0.47
CA LEU A 21 -11.89 -3.75 -1.29
C LEU A 21 -11.93 -5.22 -0.88
N SER A 22 -12.59 -5.57 0.23
CA SER A 22 -12.47 -6.90 0.87
C SER A 22 -11.01 -7.35 1.06
N GLN A 23 -10.12 -6.40 1.33
CA GLN A 23 -8.67 -6.59 1.38
C GLN A 23 -8.05 -5.75 2.50
N LYS A 24 -7.09 -6.32 3.24
CA LYS A 24 -6.32 -5.57 4.24
C LYS A 24 -5.17 -4.81 3.58
N ALA A 25 -5.05 -3.52 3.88
CA ALA A 25 -3.97 -2.68 3.39
C ALA A 25 -2.64 -3.03 4.08
N LYS A 26 -1.54 -3.15 3.35
CA LYS A 26 -0.21 -3.43 3.90
C LYS A 26 0.84 -2.64 3.13
N THR A 27 1.92 -2.29 3.82
CA THR A 27 3.12 -1.70 3.22
C THR A 27 4.25 -2.69 3.37
N ILE A 28 4.89 -3.06 2.26
CA ILE A 28 6.07 -3.93 2.24
C ILE A 28 7.25 -3.06 1.86
N TRP A 29 8.15 -2.82 2.82
CA TRP A 29 9.30 -1.94 2.62
C TRP A 29 10.55 -2.75 2.30
N PHE A 30 10.94 -2.80 1.03
CA PHE A 30 12.20 -3.40 0.62
C PHE A 30 13.36 -2.44 0.87
N THR A 31 14.38 -2.92 1.59
CA THR A 31 15.61 -2.18 1.88
C THR A 31 16.84 -3.01 1.50
N GLY A 32 17.94 -2.36 1.16
CA GLY A 32 19.16 -3.01 0.68
C GLY A 32 19.98 -2.13 -0.27
N LEU A 33 21.24 -2.52 -0.50
CA LEU A 33 22.19 -1.80 -1.36
C LEU A 33 21.71 -1.66 -2.81
N SER A 34 22.26 -0.70 -3.57
CA SER A 34 22.02 -0.65 -5.01
C SER A 34 22.41 -1.97 -5.68
N GLY A 35 21.60 -2.44 -6.63
CA GLY A 35 21.81 -3.75 -7.28
C GLY A 35 21.36 -4.98 -6.49
N SER A 36 20.89 -4.85 -5.24
CA SER A 36 20.45 -5.99 -4.41
C SER A 36 19.12 -6.63 -4.85
N GLY A 37 18.54 -6.22 -5.98
CA GLY A 37 17.31 -6.81 -6.53
C GLY A 37 15.98 -6.30 -5.97
N LYS A 38 15.96 -5.21 -5.19
CA LYS A 38 14.72 -4.64 -4.59
C LYS A 38 13.60 -4.42 -5.61
N SER A 39 13.90 -3.72 -6.71
CA SER A 39 12.91 -3.42 -7.75
C SER A 39 12.47 -4.67 -8.50
N THR A 40 13.38 -5.62 -8.74
CA THR A 40 13.07 -6.91 -9.37
C THR A 40 12.06 -7.71 -8.55
N ILE A 41 12.26 -7.78 -7.22
CA ILE A 41 11.34 -8.46 -6.31
C ILE A 41 10.00 -7.71 -6.22
N ALA A 42 10.02 -6.38 -6.12
CA ALA A 42 8.81 -5.57 -6.03
C ALA A 42 7.90 -5.76 -7.27
N GLN A 43 8.48 -5.73 -8.48
CA GLN A 43 7.75 -5.97 -9.73
C GLN A 43 7.17 -7.40 -9.81
N GLY A 44 7.94 -8.41 -9.38
CA GLY A 44 7.46 -9.79 -9.33
C GLY A 44 6.31 -9.96 -8.34
N LEU A 45 6.39 -9.33 -7.18
CA LEU A 45 5.35 -9.36 -6.16
C LEU A 45 4.08 -8.65 -6.63
N GLU A 46 4.20 -7.51 -7.30
CA GLU A 46 3.07 -6.78 -7.90
C GLU A 46 2.31 -7.67 -8.86
N LYS A 47 2.99 -8.25 -9.84
CA LYS A 47 2.37 -9.16 -10.83
C LYS A 47 1.70 -10.34 -10.15
N LEU A 48 2.38 -10.99 -9.20
CA LEU A 48 1.83 -12.14 -8.48
C LEU A 48 0.56 -11.81 -7.68
N LEU A 49 0.50 -10.65 -7.04
CA LEU A 49 -0.67 -10.25 -6.25
C LEU A 49 -1.81 -9.75 -7.12
N PHE A 50 -1.50 -9.05 -8.21
CA PHE A 50 -2.48 -8.65 -9.21
C PHE A 50 -3.14 -9.88 -9.87
N ASP A 51 -2.35 -10.88 -10.26
CA ASP A 51 -2.85 -12.14 -10.84
C ASP A 51 -3.75 -12.92 -9.85
N LYS A 52 -3.61 -12.66 -8.54
CA LYS A 52 -4.46 -13.21 -7.48
C LYS A 52 -5.69 -12.36 -7.16
N GLY A 53 -5.91 -11.25 -7.87
CA GLY A 53 -7.06 -10.35 -7.69
C GLY A 53 -6.91 -9.34 -6.54
N PHE A 54 -5.70 -9.12 -6.03
CA PHE A 54 -5.46 -8.09 -5.02
C PHE A 54 -5.13 -6.74 -5.67
N LEU A 55 -5.69 -5.66 -5.12
CA LEU A 55 -5.23 -4.31 -5.43
C LEU A 55 -3.83 -4.12 -4.86
N ILE A 56 -2.86 -3.78 -5.71
CA ILE A 56 -1.47 -3.56 -5.33
C ILE A 56 -0.83 -2.47 -6.19
N HIS A 57 0.13 -1.75 -5.61
CA HIS A 57 1.01 -0.80 -6.29
C HIS A 57 2.42 -0.87 -5.71
N VAL A 58 3.43 -0.68 -6.57
CA VAL A 58 4.86 -0.55 -6.23
C VAL A 58 5.31 0.90 -6.21
#